data_AF-A0A135UFP4-F1
#
_entry.id   AF-A0A135UFP4-F1
#
_cell.length_a   1.000
_cell.length_b   1.000
_cell.length_c   1.000
_cell.angle_alpha   90.00
_cell.angle_beta   90.00
_cell.angle_gamma   90.00
#
_symmetry.space_group_name_H-M   'P 1'
#
loop_
_entity.id
_entity.type
_entity.pdbx_description
1 polymer ?
#
loop_
_entity_poly.entity_id
_entity_poly.type
_entity_poly.pdbx_seq_one_letter_code
_entity_poly.pdbx_strand_id
1 'polypeptide(L)'
;MAKDTVYEGVFAINKPYGMSSAQVIRDCQQQMNPSAIFKPLIERDLAAKMQESKQEWKRRRAVKKDSRVKMGHGGTLDPLATGVLILGVGSGTKSLGSFLDCTKTYETVVLFGASTDTYDRVGRILSRRPYDEITKEKVEKAMDSFRGKFQQIPPLYSALKMEGKPLYEYAREGKAIPREIVGRDVEVTELEMVEWYEPGTHNYRWPTEEAETAEKNLAEQVWRVEKQGASGRRLTPEEEKEEEKALSEHETVKKKFEERQDGLIRDKPAKKQKPPKNPALMSGALGQLPGGKGSNLIPPPPSEDEPFPWTDKGPPAARIRMKVTSGFYVRSFCHDLGAKVDSAGMMAELERSRQGDFEVRTDSCLEYEDVLKGEDVWGPKVMKALSEWTEKYPNGAPQSQRERQNAQGQQKQQNHGRKDDRKRKWENKSFDKNDNASKKRRNSSSGDEAPAAKVVKSEQASDVKESSPKRSPKASPKGSPKTSPKVKSANTKKFDDVWEGIQD
;
A
#
# COMPACT_ATOMS: atom_id res chain seq x y z
N MET A 1 -21.71 32.68 8.90
CA MET A 1 -22.14 32.21 7.56
C MET A 1 -21.13 31.18 7.09
N ALA A 2 -21.38 29.87 7.30
CA ALA A 2 -20.33 28.84 7.20
C ALA A 2 -20.83 27.41 6.90
N LYS A 3 -22.02 27.25 6.27
CA LYS A 3 -22.62 25.91 6.05
C LYS A 3 -22.22 25.23 4.74
N ASP A 4 -21.74 25.99 3.75
CA ASP A 4 -21.57 25.50 2.37
C ASP A 4 -20.10 25.44 1.91
N THR A 5 -19.14 25.79 2.78
CA THR A 5 -17.71 25.76 2.47
C THR A 5 -17.22 24.32 2.36
N VAL A 6 -16.75 23.92 1.16
CA VAL A 6 -16.23 22.59 0.90
C VAL A 6 -14.71 22.58 1.09
N TYR A 7 -14.24 22.04 2.22
CA TYR A 7 -12.80 21.86 2.47
C TYR A 7 -12.26 20.61 1.75
N GLU A 8 -11.34 20.82 0.80
CA GLU A 8 -10.55 19.77 0.16
C GLU A 8 -9.19 20.31 -0.28
N GLY A 9 -8.18 19.44 -0.39
CA GLY A 9 -6.80 19.90 -0.56
C GLY A 9 -5.77 18.91 -0.03
N VAL A 10 -4.60 19.40 0.37
CA VAL A 10 -3.51 18.59 0.94
C VAL A 10 -3.03 19.21 2.25
N PHE A 11 -2.77 18.37 3.24
CA PHE A 11 -2.14 18.72 4.51
C PHE A 11 -1.11 17.65 4.87
N ALA A 12 -0.31 17.85 5.92
CA ALA A 12 0.56 16.81 6.46
C ALA A 12 0.18 16.42 7.88
N ILE A 13 0.46 15.16 8.25
CA ILE A 13 0.34 14.65 9.61
C ILE A 13 1.66 13.99 10.03
N ASN A 14 2.11 14.20 11.26
CA ASN A 14 3.25 13.51 11.84
C ASN A 14 2.83 12.07 12.15
N LYS A 15 3.36 11.10 11.40
CA LYS A 15 3.02 9.68 11.58
C LYS A 15 3.67 9.15 12.86
N PRO A 16 2.93 8.47 13.76
CA PRO A 16 3.50 7.83 14.94
C PRO A 16 4.28 6.55 14.57
N TYR A 17 5.19 6.16 15.45
CA TYR A 17 5.88 4.86 15.41
C TYR A 17 4.88 3.68 15.48
N GLY A 18 5.25 2.52 14.95
CA GLY A 18 4.44 1.29 15.04
C GLY A 18 3.21 1.22 14.12
N MET A 19 2.76 2.35 13.55
CA MET A 19 1.56 2.42 12.72
C MET A 19 1.89 2.31 11.22
N SER A 20 1.03 1.70 10.41
CA SER A 20 1.14 1.81 8.94
C SER A 20 0.60 3.15 8.40
N SER A 21 1.20 3.67 7.33
CA SER A 21 0.68 4.86 6.61
C SER A 21 -0.81 4.71 6.21
N ALA A 22 -1.25 3.49 5.92
CA ALA A 22 -2.64 3.20 5.58
C ALA A 22 -3.59 3.17 6.80
N GLN A 23 -3.07 2.94 8.01
CA GLN A 23 -3.83 3.00 9.25
C GLN A 23 -4.09 4.46 9.66
N VAL A 24 -3.10 5.35 9.56
CA VAL A 24 -3.28 6.79 9.78
C VAL A 24 -4.44 7.34 8.95
N ILE A 25 -4.55 6.95 7.67
CA ILE A 25 -5.70 7.33 6.81
C ILE A 25 -7.02 6.77 7.35
N ARG A 26 -7.06 5.55 7.88
CA ARG A 26 -8.28 4.97 8.46
C ARG A 26 -8.70 5.69 9.73
N ASP A 27 -7.76 6.13 10.55
CA ASP A 27 -8.05 6.83 11.80
C ASP A 27 -8.47 8.29 11.54
N CYS A 28 -7.82 8.98 10.60
CA CYS A 28 -8.33 10.24 10.06
C CYS A 28 -9.74 10.09 9.49
N GLN A 29 -10.01 9.06 8.67
CA GLN A 29 -11.36 8.80 8.15
C GLN A 29 -12.39 8.51 9.25
N GLN A 30 -12.03 7.85 10.35
CA GLN A 30 -12.95 7.61 11.47
C GLN A 30 -13.43 8.93 12.11
N GLN A 31 -12.54 9.92 12.25
CA GLN A 31 -12.87 11.23 12.82
C GLN A 31 -13.50 12.19 11.80
N MET A 32 -13.04 12.17 10.55
CA MET A 32 -13.49 13.10 9.49
C MET A 32 -14.82 12.70 8.84
N ASN A 33 -15.28 11.45 8.96
CA ASN A 33 -16.57 11.01 8.42
C ASN A 33 -17.83 11.53 9.15
N PRO A 34 -17.89 11.55 10.50
CA PRO A 34 -19.02 12.15 11.23
C PRO A 34 -18.96 13.67 11.31
N SER A 35 -17.80 14.26 11.00
CA SER A 35 -17.48 15.68 11.18
C SER A 35 -18.40 16.63 10.41
N ALA A 36 -18.72 17.76 11.03
CA ALA A 36 -19.49 18.83 10.41
C ALA A 36 -18.69 19.52 9.28
N ILE A 37 -17.37 19.66 9.44
CA ILE A 37 -16.45 20.32 8.49
C ILE A 37 -16.47 19.61 7.12
N PHE A 38 -16.51 18.27 7.10
CA PHE A 38 -16.46 17.49 5.85
C PHE A 38 -17.82 17.04 5.31
N LYS A 39 -18.91 17.32 6.03
CA LYS A 39 -20.26 17.01 5.55
C LYS A 39 -20.57 17.63 4.16
N PRO A 40 -20.28 18.91 3.86
CA PRO A 40 -20.51 19.50 2.54
C PRO A 40 -19.73 18.78 1.42
N LEU A 41 -18.49 18.34 1.70
CA LEU A 41 -17.68 17.54 0.77
C LEU A 41 -18.35 16.20 0.44
N ILE A 42 -18.83 15.49 1.47
CA ILE A 42 -19.52 14.20 1.32
C ILE A 42 -20.83 14.37 0.53
N GLU A 43 -21.63 15.40 0.85
CA GLU A 43 -22.91 15.67 0.18
C GLU A 43 -22.70 16.05 -1.30
N ARG A 44 -21.71 16.90 -1.61
CA ARG A 44 -21.29 17.22 -2.99
C ARG A 44 -20.87 15.97 -3.76
N ASP A 45 -19.98 15.16 -3.18
CA ASP A 45 -19.48 13.95 -3.81
C ASP A 45 -20.57 12.87 -3.96
N LEU A 46 -21.61 12.87 -3.13
CA LEU A 46 -22.80 12.02 -3.29
C LEU A 46 -23.73 12.54 -4.39
N ALA A 47 -24.01 13.84 -4.43
CA ALA A 47 -24.84 14.46 -5.47
C ALA A 47 -24.25 14.24 -6.88
N ALA A 48 -22.93 14.42 -7.03
CA ALA A 48 -22.22 14.12 -8.28
C ALA A 48 -22.41 12.65 -8.72
N LYS A 49 -22.30 11.68 -7.79
CA LYS A 49 -22.53 10.25 -8.06
C LYS A 49 -23.97 9.93 -8.47
N MET A 50 -24.96 10.74 -8.08
CA MET A 50 -26.37 10.56 -8.48
C MET A 50 -26.66 11.05 -9.90
N GLN A 51 -25.88 12.00 -10.42
CA GLN A 51 -26.03 12.55 -11.77
C GLN A 51 -25.29 11.74 -12.86
N GLU A 52 -24.49 10.72 -12.50
CA GLU A 52 -23.75 9.90 -13.48
C GLU A 52 -24.67 9.02 -14.33
N SER A 53 -24.34 8.88 -15.63
CA SER A 53 -25.20 8.13 -16.56
C SER A 53 -25.29 6.64 -16.21
N LYS A 54 -26.38 5.98 -16.62
CA LYS A 54 -26.56 4.51 -16.45
C LYS A 54 -25.43 3.66 -17.07
N GLN A 55 -24.63 4.20 -17.99
CA GLN A 55 -23.46 3.51 -18.58
C GLN A 55 -22.18 3.71 -17.77
N GLU A 56 -21.98 4.87 -17.14
CA GLU A 56 -20.85 5.13 -16.24
C GLU A 56 -21.05 4.45 -14.88
N TRP A 57 -22.27 4.54 -14.35
CA TRP A 57 -22.73 3.80 -13.18
C TRP A 57 -22.50 2.28 -13.28
N LYS A 58 -22.73 1.70 -14.47
CA LYS A 58 -22.41 0.28 -14.75
C LYS A 58 -20.91 0.00 -14.68
N ARG A 59 -20.05 0.89 -15.20
CA ARG A 59 -18.59 0.74 -15.18
C ARG A 59 -17.99 0.87 -13.78
N ARG A 60 -18.55 1.72 -12.91
CA ARG A 60 -18.03 1.96 -11.55
C ARG A 60 -18.63 1.05 -10.45
N ARG A 61 -19.38 0.00 -10.80
CA ARG A 61 -20.14 -0.86 -9.87
C ARG A 61 -19.36 -1.49 -8.71
N ALA A 62 -18.03 -1.56 -8.79
CA ALA A 62 -17.14 -2.03 -7.71
C ALA A 62 -16.83 -0.96 -6.66
N VAL A 63 -16.75 0.34 -7.03
CA VAL A 63 -16.43 1.47 -6.14
C VAL A 63 -17.70 1.97 -5.44
N LYS A 64 -18.38 1.03 -4.78
CA LYS A 64 -19.82 1.11 -4.51
C LYS A 64 -20.11 1.94 -3.25
N LYS A 65 -20.98 2.95 -3.40
CA LYS A 65 -21.78 3.56 -2.31
C LYS A 65 -20.97 4.16 -1.15
N ASP A 66 -19.72 4.53 -1.38
CA ASP A 66 -18.84 5.09 -0.35
C ASP A 66 -19.19 6.56 -0.07
N SER A 67 -19.64 6.82 1.16
CA SER A 67 -20.01 8.15 1.69
C SER A 67 -18.97 8.72 2.66
N ARG A 68 -17.78 8.12 2.72
CA ARG A 68 -16.66 8.64 3.53
C ARG A 68 -15.91 9.76 2.84
N VAL A 69 -15.16 10.52 3.63
CA VAL A 69 -14.18 11.50 3.13
C VAL A 69 -13.13 10.79 2.27
N LYS A 70 -13.04 11.18 1.00
CA LYS A 70 -12.06 10.60 0.07
C LYS A 70 -10.66 11.03 0.46
N MET A 71 -9.80 10.08 0.85
CA MET A 71 -8.43 10.34 1.30
C MET A 71 -7.39 9.46 0.58
N GLY A 72 -6.14 9.90 0.59
CA GLY A 72 -4.94 9.18 0.16
C GLY A 72 -3.66 9.83 0.71
N HIS A 73 -2.48 9.25 0.45
CA HIS A 73 -1.19 9.81 0.91
C HIS A 73 -0.17 10.05 -0.21
N GLY A 74 0.69 11.05 -0.04
CA GLY A 74 1.71 11.53 -0.99
C GLY A 74 3.06 10.84 -0.88
N GLY A 75 3.09 9.57 -0.48
CA GLY A 75 4.31 8.79 -0.26
C GLY A 75 4.24 7.96 1.02
N THR A 76 4.64 6.70 0.95
CA THR A 76 4.62 5.78 2.10
C THR A 76 5.71 6.16 3.13
N LEU A 77 5.42 5.87 4.39
CA LEU A 77 6.38 5.60 5.46
C LEU A 77 6.19 4.16 5.95
N ASP A 78 7.30 3.47 6.17
CA ASP A 78 7.36 2.16 6.81
C ASP A 78 6.85 2.24 8.27
N PRO A 79 6.46 1.12 8.93
CA PRO A 79 5.87 1.18 10.26
C PRO A 79 6.77 1.84 11.31
N LEU A 80 8.07 1.52 11.30
CA LEU A 80 9.04 2.05 12.25
C LEU A 80 9.39 3.52 12.00
N ALA A 81 9.03 4.07 10.84
CA ALA A 81 9.40 5.41 10.44
C ALA A 81 8.40 6.46 10.97
N THR A 82 8.84 7.43 11.76
CA THR A 82 8.03 8.58 12.19
C THR A 82 8.05 9.69 11.13
N GLY A 83 7.30 10.77 11.36
CA GLY A 83 7.44 12.02 10.61
C GLY A 83 6.42 12.25 9.50
N VAL A 84 6.72 13.21 8.62
CA VAL A 84 5.78 13.82 7.67
C VAL A 84 5.13 12.79 6.75
N LEU A 85 3.83 12.53 6.96
CA LEU A 85 2.95 11.82 6.04
C LEU A 85 1.98 12.82 5.39
N ILE A 86 2.22 13.15 4.12
CA ILE A 86 1.35 14.05 3.36
C ILE A 86 0.04 13.33 3.03
N LEU A 87 -1.09 13.95 3.36
CA LEU A 87 -2.45 13.44 3.15
C LEU A 87 -3.25 14.36 2.23
N GLY A 88 -3.93 13.78 1.25
CA GLY A 88 -4.81 14.48 0.33
C GLY A 88 -6.27 14.17 0.61
N VAL A 89 -7.12 15.20 0.63
CA VAL A 89 -8.57 15.14 0.87
C VAL A 89 -9.33 15.57 -0.38
N GLY A 90 -10.43 14.89 -0.73
CA GLY A 90 -11.31 15.28 -1.83
C GLY A 90 -10.57 15.35 -3.17
N SER A 91 -10.66 16.48 -3.86
CA SER A 91 -9.92 16.76 -5.10
C SER A 91 -8.40 16.81 -4.91
N GLY A 92 -7.91 17.19 -3.73
CA GLY A 92 -6.49 17.21 -3.38
C GLY A 92 -5.80 15.84 -3.47
N THR A 93 -6.55 14.73 -3.40
CA THR A 93 -6.04 13.39 -3.74
C THR A 93 -5.44 13.27 -5.15
N LYS A 94 -5.79 14.17 -6.08
CA LYS A 94 -5.20 14.26 -7.44
C LYS A 94 -3.80 14.90 -7.42
N SER A 95 -3.44 15.64 -6.37
CA SER A 95 -2.15 16.32 -6.25
C SER A 95 -1.06 15.44 -5.65
N LEU A 96 -1.42 14.26 -5.11
CA LEU A 96 -0.48 13.41 -4.35
C LEU A 96 0.68 12.85 -5.18
N GLY A 97 0.57 12.84 -6.51
CA GLY A 97 1.65 12.45 -7.42
C GLY A 97 2.87 13.38 -7.35
N SER A 98 2.68 14.70 -7.23
CA SER A 98 3.79 15.67 -7.21
C SER A 98 4.66 15.57 -5.96
N PHE A 99 4.10 15.09 -4.84
CA PHE A 99 4.82 14.86 -3.59
C PHE A 99 5.70 13.61 -3.58
N LEU A 100 5.51 12.70 -4.54
CA LEU A 100 6.44 11.59 -4.73
C LEU A 100 7.80 12.12 -5.22
N ASP A 101 7.76 13.05 -6.18
CA ASP A 101 8.92 13.64 -6.87
C ASP A 101 9.71 14.66 -6.01
N CYS A 102 9.15 15.19 -4.92
CA CYS A 102 9.81 16.25 -4.12
C CYS A 102 10.99 15.77 -3.25
N THR A 103 11.84 16.69 -2.81
CA THR A 103 12.92 16.39 -1.84
C THR A 103 12.37 16.05 -0.46
N LYS A 104 13.10 15.18 0.25
CA LYS A 104 12.75 14.67 1.58
C LYS A 104 13.97 14.78 2.49
N THR A 105 13.77 15.23 3.72
CA THR A 105 14.81 15.16 4.75
C THR A 105 14.46 14.01 5.69
N TYR A 106 15.46 13.20 5.98
CA TYR A 106 15.38 12.08 6.91
C TYR A 106 16.46 12.20 7.97
N GLU A 107 16.15 11.69 9.15
CA GLU A 107 17.13 11.38 10.18
C GLU A 107 16.96 9.90 10.57
N THR A 108 18.05 9.16 10.70
CA THR A 108 18.03 7.71 10.90
C THR A 108 19.14 7.28 11.82
N VAL A 109 18.94 6.18 12.55
CA VAL A 109 20.03 5.51 13.28
C VAL A 109 20.41 4.23 12.54
N VAL A 110 21.69 4.15 12.18
CA VAL A 110 22.33 2.93 11.66
C VAL A 110 22.93 2.18 12.85
N LEU A 111 22.53 0.92 13.03
CA LEU A 111 23.12 0.00 13.99
C LEU A 111 23.98 -1.01 13.24
N PHE A 112 25.25 -1.14 13.63
CA PHE A 112 26.22 -1.98 12.93
C PHE A 112 26.27 -3.44 13.44
N GLY A 113 27.10 -4.28 12.81
CA GLY A 113 27.43 -5.63 13.26
C GLY A 113 26.42 -6.74 12.86
N ALA A 114 25.23 -6.40 12.38
CA ALA A 114 24.29 -7.38 11.83
C ALA A 114 23.44 -6.81 10.68
N SER A 115 22.97 -7.71 9.82
CA SER A 115 22.09 -7.44 8.67
C SER A 115 20.78 -8.20 8.81
N THR A 116 19.68 -7.62 8.35
CA THR A 116 18.33 -8.21 8.41
C THR A 116 17.68 -8.32 7.03
N ASP A 117 16.70 -9.21 6.89
CA ASP A 117 15.96 -9.39 5.63
C ASP A 117 15.18 -8.14 5.17
N THR A 118 14.73 -7.31 6.12
CA THR A 118 14.06 -6.02 5.85
C THR A 118 15.00 -4.83 5.66
N TYR A 119 16.29 -4.99 6.00
CA TYR A 119 17.27 -3.93 6.28
C TYR A 119 16.85 -2.97 7.43
N ASP A 120 15.92 -3.38 8.29
CA ASP A 120 15.58 -2.69 9.54
C ASP A 120 15.55 -3.65 10.74
N ARG A 121 15.56 -3.10 11.96
CA ARG A 121 15.54 -3.90 13.21
C ARG A 121 14.24 -4.66 13.50
N VAL A 122 13.26 -4.63 12.59
CA VAL A 122 12.02 -5.41 12.69
C VAL A 122 12.16 -6.74 11.94
N GLY A 123 13.10 -6.84 11.01
CA GLY A 123 13.43 -8.06 10.25
C GLY A 123 14.09 -9.16 11.08
N ARG A 124 14.46 -10.25 10.41
CA ARG A 124 15.25 -11.36 10.99
C ARG A 124 16.72 -11.23 10.64
N ILE A 125 17.62 -11.66 11.51
CA ILE A 125 19.07 -11.69 11.22
C ILE A 125 19.37 -12.64 10.05
N LEU A 126 19.93 -12.09 8.98
CA LEU A 126 20.54 -12.83 7.87
C LEU A 126 21.98 -13.22 8.20
N SER A 127 22.80 -12.24 8.60
CA SER A 127 24.19 -12.46 9.01
C SER A 127 24.64 -11.46 10.07
N ARG A 128 25.58 -11.90 10.90
CA ARG A 128 26.33 -11.08 11.87
C ARG A 128 27.77 -10.93 11.37
N ARG A 129 28.44 -9.82 11.69
CA ARG A 129 29.84 -9.53 11.33
C ARG A 129 30.56 -8.79 12.46
N PRO A 130 31.90 -8.87 12.54
CA PRO A 130 32.69 -8.07 13.47
C PRO A 130 32.42 -6.57 13.32
N TYR A 131 32.59 -5.82 14.40
CA TYR A 131 32.34 -4.37 14.47
C TYR A 131 33.41 -3.60 15.26
N ASP A 132 34.42 -4.31 15.74
CA ASP A 132 35.55 -3.84 16.55
C ASP A 132 36.38 -2.76 15.83
N GLU A 133 36.44 -2.82 14.50
CA GLU A 133 37.15 -1.86 13.63
C GLU A 133 36.28 -0.67 13.16
N ILE A 134 35.01 -0.56 13.58
CA ILE A 134 34.11 0.50 13.12
C ILE A 134 34.28 1.74 14.00
N THR A 135 35.23 2.61 13.61
CA THR A 135 35.37 3.93 14.21
C THR A 135 34.46 4.96 13.54
N LYS A 136 34.22 6.07 14.23
CA LYS A 136 33.50 7.24 13.71
C LYS A 136 34.07 7.70 12.36
N GLU A 137 35.39 7.81 12.26
CA GLU A 137 36.10 8.30 11.07
C GLU A 137 35.98 7.32 9.90
N LYS A 138 35.96 6.00 10.17
CA LYS A 138 35.71 4.97 9.14
C LYS A 138 34.31 5.16 8.54
N VAL A 139 33.31 5.46 9.37
CA VAL A 139 31.92 5.70 8.94
C VAL A 139 31.77 7.04 8.22
N GLU A 140 32.32 8.14 8.75
CA GLU A 140 32.26 9.47 8.10
C GLU A 140 32.90 9.45 6.70
N LYS A 141 34.05 8.77 6.55
CA LYS A 141 34.73 8.54 5.26
C LYS A 141 33.96 7.61 4.33
N ALA A 142 33.23 6.62 4.86
CA ALA A 142 32.36 5.77 4.03
C ALA A 142 31.16 6.57 3.49
N MET A 143 30.61 7.49 4.29
CA MET A 143 29.50 8.37 3.90
C MET A 143 29.83 9.27 2.69
N ASP A 144 31.10 9.61 2.44
CA ASP A 144 31.51 10.36 1.23
C ASP A 144 31.06 9.69 -0.07
N SER A 145 31.07 8.36 -0.11
CA SER A 145 30.67 7.60 -1.30
C SER A 145 29.15 7.58 -1.56
N PHE A 146 28.35 8.13 -0.65
CA PHE A 146 26.89 8.25 -0.77
C PHE A 146 26.42 9.69 -1.00
N ARG A 147 27.33 10.65 -1.23
CA ARG A 147 26.99 12.05 -1.55
C ARG A 147 26.86 12.26 -3.06
N GLY A 148 25.95 13.14 -3.48
CA GLY A 148 25.69 13.39 -4.91
C GLY A 148 24.81 12.33 -5.57
N LYS A 149 25.05 12.01 -6.85
CA LYS A 149 24.22 11.14 -7.69
C LYS A 149 24.83 9.75 -7.85
N PHE A 150 24.04 8.71 -7.56
CA PHE A 150 24.43 7.31 -7.73
C PHE A 150 23.22 6.43 -8.00
N GLN A 151 23.45 5.14 -8.29
CA GLN A 151 22.37 4.15 -8.40
C GLN A 151 22.23 3.34 -7.12
N GLN A 152 21.01 3.30 -6.57
CA GLN A 152 20.68 2.52 -5.39
C GLN A 152 19.67 1.41 -5.73
N ILE A 153 19.88 0.20 -5.19
CA ILE A 153 18.94 -0.91 -5.35
C ILE A 153 17.84 -0.82 -4.26
N PRO A 154 16.55 -0.77 -4.66
CA PRO A 154 15.43 -0.84 -3.72
C PRO A 154 15.43 -2.13 -2.90
N PRO A 155 15.08 -2.10 -1.59
CA PRO A 155 15.04 -3.31 -0.78
C PRO A 155 13.88 -4.22 -1.22
N LEU A 156 14.06 -5.53 -1.05
CA LEU A 156 13.06 -6.55 -1.40
C LEU A 156 11.71 -6.27 -0.70
N TYR A 157 11.72 -5.88 0.57
CA TYR A 157 10.54 -5.41 1.28
C TYR A 157 10.19 -3.95 0.95
N SER A 158 9.77 -3.72 -0.30
CA SER A 158 9.30 -2.41 -0.76
C SER A 158 7.99 -2.49 -1.55
N ALA A 159 7.30 -1.35 -1.66
CA ALA A 159 6.05 -1.22 -2.41
C ALA A 159 6.24 -1.07 -3.94
N LEU A 160 7.46 -1.27 -4.46
CA LEU A 160 7.73 -1.35 -5.89
C LEU A 160 6.95 -2.53 -6.48
N LYS A 161 6.33 -2.34 -7.65
CA LYS A 161 5.58 -3.39 -8.33
C LYS A 161 6.38 -4.06 -9.44
N MET A 162 6.35 -5.39 -9.46
CA MET A 162 6.73 -6.21 -10.62
C MET A 162 5.52 -7.02 -11.05
N GLU A 163 5.25 -7.04 -12.36
CA GLU A 163 4.09 -7.74 -12.96
C GLU A 163 2.72 -7.40 -12.33
N GLY A 164 2.62 -6.22 -11.69
CA GLY A 164 1.43 -5.72 -11.00
C GLY A 164 1.39 -6.00 -9.49
N LYS A 165 2.14 -6.98 -8.99
CA LYS A 165 2.32 -7.32 -7.56
C LYS A 165 3.45 -6.49 -6.91
N PRO A 166 3.29 -5.95 -5.69
CA PRO A 166 4.39 -5.41 -4.89
C PRO A 166 5.49 -6.43 -4.55
N LEU A 167 6.75 -6.01 -4.47
CA LEU A 167 7.89 -6.88 -4.10
C LEU A 167 7.72 -7.53 -2.72
N TYR A 168 7.22 -6.80 -1.73
CA TYR A 168 6.98 -7.36 -0.39
C TYR A 168 5.95 -8.51 -0.36
N GLU A 169 5.10 -8.64 -1.40
CA GLU A 169 4.18 -9.79 -1.52
C GLU A 169 4.94 -11.04 -2.00
N TYR A 170 5.95 -10.91 -2.87
CA TYR A 170 6.80 -12.04 -3.27
C TYR A 170 7.63 -12.56 -2.10
N ALA A 171 8.25 -11.65 -1.34
CA ALA A 171 9.03 -11.99 -0.14
C ALA A 171 8.23 -12.81 0.87
N ARG A 172 7.05 -12.31 1.27
CA ARG A 172 6.14 -13.00 2.20
C ARG A 172 5.48 -14.26 1.64
N GLU A 173 5.34 -14.38 0.33
CA GLU A 173 4.88 -15.62 -0.31
C GLU A 173 6.01 -16.65 -0.44
N GLY A 174 7.25 -16.33 -0.01
CA GLY A 174 8.43 -17.20 -0.13
C GLY A 174 8.87 -17.43 -1.58
N LYS A 175 8.52 -16.53 -2.50
CA LYS A 175 8.64 -16.74 -3.94
C LYS A 175 9.78 -15.96 -4.55
N ALA A 176 10.55 -16.65 -5.38
CA ALA A 176 11.50 -16.03 -6.30
C ALA A 176 10.81 -14.90 -7.10
N ILE A 177 11.50 -13.76 -7.17
CA ILE A 177 11.04 -12.61 -7.95
C ILE A 177 11.15 -12.91 -9.45
N PRO A 178 10.20 -12.51 -10.32
CA PRO A 178 10.21 -12.89 -11.74
C PRO A 178 11.38 -12.36 -12.57
N ARG A 179 12.15 -11.43 -12.00
CA ARG A 179 13.34 -10.77 -12.58
C ARG A 179 14.08 -10.02 -11.48
N GLU A 180 15.24 -9.51 -11.83
CA GLU A 180 16.13 -8.75 -10.94
C GLU A 180 15.55 -7.39 -10.53
N ILE A 181 15.98 -6.88 -9.36
CA ILE A 181 15.58 -5.55 -8.89
C ILE A 181 16.48 -4.50 -9.52
N VAL A 182 16.02 -3.88 -10.61
CA VAL A 182 16.74 -2.81 -11.29
C VAL A 182 16.97 -1.62 -10.35
N GLY A 183 18.22 -1.19 -10.23
CA GLY A 183 18.63 0.00 -9.47
C GLY A 183 17.99 1.29 -9.99
N ARG A 184 18.04 2.35 -9.18
CA ARG A 184 17.48 3.66 -9.51
C ARG A 184 18.49 4.76 -9.29
N ASP A 185 18.51 5.70 -10.22
CA ASP A 185 19.19 6.98 -10.03
C ASP A 185 18.57 7.71 -8.84
N VAL A 186 19.39 8.00 -7.84
CA VAL A 186 19.04 8.76 -6.64
C VAL A 186 20.08 9.86 -6.40
N GLU A 187 19.71 10.87 -5.63
CA GLU A 187 20.59 12.00 -5.31
C GLU A 187 20.48 12.36 -3.83
N VAL A 188 21.64 12.47 -3.18
CA VAL A 188 21.79 12.89 -1.79
C VAL A 188 22.49 14.25 -1.80
N THR A 189 21.74 15.30 -1.47
CA THR A 189 22.18 16.70 -1.55
C THR A 189 22.88 17.18 -0.29
N GLU A 190 22.45 16.69 0.87
CA GLU A 190 23.07 16.92 2.18
C GLU A 190 23.15 15.56 2.90
N LEU A 191 24.27 15.29 3.58
CA LEU A 191 24.52 14.08 4.35
C LEU A 191 25.49 14.39 5.50
N GLU A 192 25.06 14.17 6.73
CA GLU A 192 25.69 14.62 7.96
C GLU A 192 25.57 13.53 9.05
N MET A 193 26.64 13.28 9.81
CA MET A 193 26.53 12.50 11.05
C MET A 193 26.19 13.47 12.17
N VAL A 194 24.99 13.33 12.74
CA VAL A 194 24.48 14.18 13.82
C VAL A 194 25.00 13.71 15.16
N GLU A 195 25.11 12.40 15.36
CA GLU A 195 25.55 11.79 16.62
C GLU A 195 26.29 10.47 16.36
N TRP A 196 27.34 10.22 17.13
CA TRP A 196 28.07 8.96 17.16
C TRP A 196 27.83 8.31 18.53
N TYR A 197 27.44 7.04 18.52
CA TYR A 197 27.21 6.26 19.74
C TYR A 197 28.29 5.19 19.86
N GLU A 198 29.17 5.33 20.84
CA GLU A 198 30.22 4.35 21.14
C GLU A 198 29.63 3.02 21.65
N PRO A 199 30.35 1.90 21.49
CA PRO A 199 30.01 0.60 22.08
C PRO A 199 29.59 0.70 23.55
N GLY A 200 28.34 0.32 23.84
CA GLY A 200 27.75 0.33 25.18
C GLY A 200 27.12 1.66 25.63
N THR A 201 27.03 2.68 24.76
CA THR A 201 26.39 3.98 25.09
C THR A 201 24.93 4.12 24.64
N HIS A 202 24.36 3.08 24.01
CA HIS A 202 23.01 3.14 23.43
C HIS A 202 22.14 1.92 23.75
N ASN A 203 20.81 2.12 23.77
CA ASN A 203 19.82 1.05 23.98
C ASN A 203 19.31 0.40 22.68
N TYR A 204 19.84 0.77 21.50
CA TYR A 204 19.53 0.10 20.24
C TYR A 204 20.00 -1.36 20.26
N ARG A 205 19.20 -2.29 19.72
CA ARG A 205 19.48 -3.73 19.71
C ARG A 205 19.16 -4.36 18.36
N TRP A 206 19.86 -5.45 18.03
CA TRP A 206 19.47 -6.34 16.93
C TRP A 206 18.20 -7.12 17.29
N PRO A 207 17.40 -7.56 16.29
CA PRO A 207 16.33 -8.52 16.50
C PRO A 207 16.87 -9.89 16.94
N THR A 208 16.06 -10.66 17.67
CA THR A 208 16.42 -11.98 18.20
C THR A 208 16.03 -13.15 17.29
N GLU A 209 15.09 -12.95 16.36
CA GLU A 209 14.79 -13.95 15.31
C GLU A 209 15.92 -14.01 14.28
N GLU A 210 16.48 -15.20 14.04
CA GLU A 210 17.32 -15.47 12.87
C GLU A 210 16.46 -15.96 11.70
N ALA A 211 16.86 -15.62 10.48
CA ALA A 211 16.17 -16.09 9.27
C ALA A 211 16.48 -17.58 9.02
N GLU A 212 15.49 -18.31 8.51
CA GLU A 212 15.64 -19.72 8.14
C GLU A 212 16.62 -19.88 6.96
N THR A 213 17.19 -21.08 6.76
CA THR A 213 18.14 -21.34 5.67
C THR A 213 17.55 -21.01 4.29
N ALA A 214 16.25 -21.22 4.09
CA ALA A 214 15.57 -20.85 2.84
C ALA A 214 15.50 -19.32 2.64
N GLU A 215 15.31 -18.55 3.73
CA GLU A 215 15.26 -17.09 3.73
C GLU A 215 16.66 -16.50 3.52
N LYS A 216 17.68 -17.08 4.16
CA LYS A 216 19.11 -16.77 3.96
C LYS A 216 19.51 -17.04 2.50
N ASN A 217 19.17 -18.20 1.94
CA ASN A 217 19.46 -18.54 0.54
C ASN A 217 18.74 -17.61 -0.46
N LEU A 218 17.48 -17.22 -0.18
CA LEU A 218 16.74 -16.26 -1.03
C LEU A 218 17.39 -14.87 -1.01
N ALA A 219 17.83 -14.41 0.16
CA ALA A 219 18.57 -13.15 0.29
C ALA A 219 19.91 -13.21 -0.45
N GLU A 220 20.69 -14.29 -0.28
CA GLU A 220 21.94 -14.51 -1.01
C GLU A 220 21.73 -14.59 -2.53
N GLN A 221 20.65 -15.19 -3.01
CA GLN A 221 20.35 -15.23 -4.45
C GLN A 221 20.16 -13.82 -5.03
N VAL A 222 19.41 -12.96 -4.33
CA VAL A 222 19.26 -11.53 -4.71
C VAL A 222 20.62 -10.80 -4.66
N TRP A 223 21.48 -11.15 -3.71
CA TRP A 223 22.80 -10.55 -3.51
C TRP A 223 23.86 -10.98 -4.54
N ARG A 224 23.83 -12.24 -4.97
CA ARG A 224 24.70 -12.77 -6.03
C ARG A 224 24.38 -12.07 -7.35
N VAL A 225 23.10 -11.87 -7.65
CA VAL A 225 22.61 -11.04 -8.75
C VAL A 225 23.12 -9.60 -8.66
N GLU A 226 23.00 -8.94 -7.50
CA GLU A 226 23.54 -7.58 -7.29
C GLU A 226 25.05 -7.51 -7.61
N LYS A 227 25.85 -8.44 -7.05
CA LYS A 227 27.31 -8.47 -7.29
C LYS A 227 27.66 -8.75 -8.75
N GLN A 228 26.90 -9.60 -9.45
CA GLN A 228 27.11 -9.87 -10.88
C GLN A 228 26.78 -8.63 -11.72
N GLY A 229 25.63 -7.99 -11.48
CA GLY A 229 25.24 -6.75 -12.16
C GLY A 229 26.19 -5.57 -11.90
N ALA A 230 26.76 -5.47 -10.69
CA ALA A 230 27.70 -4.42 -10.32
C ALA A 230 29.16 -4.65 -10.78
N SER A 231 29.57 -5.90 -11.07
CA SER A 231 30.97 -6.24 -11.37
C SER A 231 31.23 -6.74 -12.81
N GLY A 232 30.21 -7.22 -13.53
CA GLY A 232 30.37 -7.77 -14.89
C GLY A 232 31.29 -8.99 -15.01
N ARG A 233 31.68 -9.59 -13.87
CA ARG A 233 32.64 -10.69 -13.79
C ARG A 233 31.95 -12.02 -14.04
N ARG A 234 32.47 -12.80 -14.99
CA ARG A 234 32.06 -14.21 -15.16
C ARG A 234 32.66 -15.07 -14.05
N LEU A 235 31.89 -16.07 -13.63
CA LEU A 235 32.30 -17.09 -12.66
C LEU A 235 33.40 -17.98 -13.23
N THR A 236 34.11 -18.68 -12.35
CA THR A 236 35.05 -19.74 -12.72
C THR A 236 34.35 -21.10 -12.84
N PRO A 237 34.89 -22.07 -13.62
CA PRO A 237 34.28 -23.40 -13.78
C PRO A 237 34.26 -24.29 -12.52
N GLU A 238 34.79 -23.80 -11.40
CA GLU A 238 34.69 -24.43 -10.08
C GLU A 238 33.50 -23.83 -9.31
N GLU A 239 33.38 -22.50 -9.27
CA GLU A 239 32.19 -21.80 -8.75
C GLU A 239 30.90 -22.23 -9.49
N GLU A 240 30.94 -22.40 -10.82
CA GLU A 240 29.80 -22.89 -11.62
C GLU A 240 29.35 -24.31 -11.20
N LYS A 241 30.28 -25.17 -10.74
CA LYS A 241 29.97 -26.53 -10.27
C LYS A 241 29.45 -26.55 -8.83
N GLU A 242 29.94 -25.65 -7.97
CA GLU A 242 29.36 -25.45 -6.65
C GLU A 242 27.94 -24.87 -6.76
N GLU A 243 27.67 -24.00 -7.74
CA GLU A 243 26.32 -23.53 -8.07
C GLU A 243 25.41 -24.64 -8.60
N GLU A 244 25.85 -25.44 -9.58
CA GLU A 244 25.07 -26.58 -10.11
C GLU A 244 24.75 -27.59 -8.99
N LYS A 245 25.73 -27.87 -8.12
CA LYS A 245 25.55 -28.71 -6.94
C LYS A 245 24.52 -28.11 -5.97
N ALA A 246 24.67 -26.85 -5.56
CA ALA A 246 23.74 -26.17 -4.65
C ALA A 246 22.32 -26.08 -5.21
N LEU A 247 22.16 -25.86 -6.53
CA LEU A 247 20.88 -25.90 -7.22
C LEU A 247 20.25 -27.30 -7.18
N SER A 248 21.03 -28.36 -7.45
CA SER A 248 20.54 -29.75 -7.36
C SER A 248 20.16 -30.17 -5.93
N GLU A 249 20.91 -29.70 -4.92
CA GLU A 249 20.59 -29.92 -3.51
C GLU A 249 19.30 -29.17 -3.13
N HIS A 250 19.13 -27.92 -3.58
CA HIS A 250 17.89 -27.17 -3.41
C HIS A 250 16.69 -27.82 -4.13
N GLU A 251 16.84 -28.30 -5.37
CA GLU A 251 15.76 -29.02 -6.07
C GLU A 251 15.37 -30.32 -5.37
N THR A 252 16.34 -31.09 -4.87
CA THR A 252 16.03 -32.35 -4.15
C THR A 252 15.40 -32.09 -2.78
N VAL A 253 15.75 -30.99 -2.09
CA VAL A 253 15.07 -30.56 -0.86
C VAL A 253 13.65 -30.08 -1.16
N LYS A 254 13.46 -29.23 -2.18
CA LYS A 254 12.15 -28.76 -2.63
C LYS A 254 11.25 -29.94 -3.01
N LYS A 255 11.74 -30.90 -3.81
CA LYS A 255 10.98 -32.08 -4.20
C LYS A 255 10.54 -32.92 -3.00
N LYS A 256 11.44 -33.15 -2.02
CA LYS A 256 11.10 -33.84 -0.75
C LYS A 256 10.09 -33.07 0.10
N PHE A 257 9.97 -31.75 -0.07
CA PHE A 257 8.95 -30.93 0.60
C PHE A 257 7.60 -31.02 -0.12
N GLU A 258 7.59 -30.92 -1.46
CA GLU A 258 6.39 -31.08 -2.30
C GLU A 258 5.80 -32.50 -2.16
N GLU A 259 6.62 -33.54 -2.19
CA GLU A 259 6.21 -34.94 -1.94
C GLU A 259 5.60 -35.15 -0.53
N ARG A 260 6.05 -34.38 0.48
CA ARG A 260 5.44 -34.38 1.82
C ARG A 260 4.09 -33.65 1.88
N GLN A 261 3.88 -32.62 1.05
CA GLN A 261 2.59 -31.93 0.98
C GLN A 261 1.53 -32.77 0.27
N ASP A 262 1.86 -33.34 -0.90
CA ASP A 262 0.92 -34.15 -1.68
C ASP A 262 0.51 -35.43 -0.94
N GLY A 263 1.41 -36.01 -0.13
CA GLY A 263 1.10 -37.14 0.76
C GLY A 263 0.01 -36.85 1.81
N LEU A 264 -0.29 -35.58 2.12
CA LEU A 264 -1.35 -35.19 3.06
C LEU A 264 -2.70 -34.83 2.40
N ILE A 265 -2.77 -34.71 1.07
CA ILE A 265 -3.93 -34.13 0.37
C ILE A 265 -4.64 -35.21 -0.47
N ARG A 266 -5.71 -35.79 0.08
CA ARG A 266 -6.57 -36.75 -0.65
C ARG A 266 -7.99 -36.21 -0.90
N ASP A 267 -8.13 -35.58 -2.07
CA ASP A 267 -9.35 -35.30 -2.85
C ASP A 267 -10.61 -34.70 -2.19
N LYS A 268 -10.89 -33.45 -2.55
CA LYS A 268 -12.22 -33.05 -3.05
C LYS A 268 -12.13 -31.83 -3.99
N PRO A 269 -12.86 -31.80 -5.12
CA PRO A 269 -12.62 -30.84 -6.19
C PRO A 269 -13.03 -29.40 -5.86
N ALA A 270 -12.29 -28.45 -6.44
CA ALA A 270 -12.30 -27.04 -6.04
C ALA A 270 -13.60 -26.27 -6.35
N LYS A 271 -14.01 -25.41 -5.42
CA LYS A 271 -14.94 -24.30 -5.68
C LYS A 271 -14.15 -23.02 -5.93
N LYS A 272 -14.55 -22.26 -6.96
CA LYS A 272 -13.90 -21.00 -7.40
C LYS A 272 -13.61 -20.06 -6.22
N GLN A 273 -12.34 -19.70 -6.05
CA GLN A 273 -11.91 -18.80 -4.98
C GLN A 273 -12.53 -17.39 -5.15
N LYS A 274 -12.81 -16.75 -4.02
CA LYS A 274 -13.16 -15.32 -3.96
C LYS A 274 -11.87 -14.49 -3.81
N PRO A 275 -11.84 -13.22 -4.24
CA PRO A 275 -10.68 -12.36 -3.99
C PRO A 275 -10.37 -12.25 -2.49
N PRO A 276 -9.08 -12.06 -2.12
CA PRO A 276 -8.66 -12.01 -0.72
C PRO A 276 -9.32 -10.85 0.05
N LYS A 277 -9.61 -11.09 1.33
CA LYS A 277 -10.38 -10.17 2.18
C LYS A 277 -9.55 -9.12 2.93
N ASN A 278 -8.24 -9.25 2.97
CA ASN A 278 -7.37 -8.42 3.82
C ASN A 278 -6.62 -7.38 2.98
N PRO A 279 -6.62 -6.09 3.35
CA PRO A 279 -5.69 -5.13 2.78
C PRO A 279 -4.28 -5.44 3.30
N ALA A 280 -3.33 -5.69 2.41
CA ALA A 280 -1.96 -5.98 2.79
C ALA A 280 -1.29 -4.74 3.42
N LEU A 281 -0.48 -4.97 4.47
CA LEU A 281 0.16 -3.95 5.29
C LEU A 281 1.67 -4.16 5.27
N MET A 282 2.44 -3.07 5.19
CA MET A 282 3.91 -3.10 5.19
C MET A 282 4.42 -3.53 6.59
N SER A 283 5.21 -4.60 6.66
CA SER A 283 6.20 -4.96 7.72
C SER A 283 6.75 -6.33 7.34
N GLY A 284 8.06 -6.48 7.11
CA GLY A 284 8.57 -7.72 6.47
C GLY A 284 8.40 -8.93 7.38
N ALA A 285 9.16 -8.96 8.47
CA ALA A 285 9.01 -9.94 9.53
C ALA A 285 7.96 -9.48 10.56
N LEU A 286 6.83 -10.17 10.54
CA LEU A 286 6.03 -10.50 11.71
C LEU A 286 5.38 -11.84 11.39
N GLY A 287 5.26 -12.73 12.39
CA GLY A 287 4.59 -14.02 12.22
C GLY A 287 3.08 -13.88 12.01
N GLN A 288 2.27 -14.60 12.81
CA GLN A 288 0.84 -14.29 12.86
C GLN A 288 0.65 -12.89 13.45
N LEU A 289 0.25 -11.94 12.61
CA LEU A 289 0.03 -10.54 12.99
C LEU A 289 -0.89 -10.47 14.22
N PRO A 290 -0.55 -9.68 15.26
CA PRO A 290 -1.41 -9.48 16.41
C PRO A 290 -2.74 -8.84 15.97
N GLY A 291 -3.79 -9.04 16.76
CA GLY A 291 -5.18 -8.68 16.42
C GLY A 291 -5.45 -7.17 16.30
N GLY A 292 -4.92 -6.52 15.26
CA GLY A 292 -5.06 -5.09 14.97
C GLY A 292 -5.13 -4.83 13.46
N LYS A 293 -5.83 -3.76 13.06
CA LYS A 293 -6.04 -3.42 11.63
C LYS A 293 -4.84 -2.71 10.98
N GLY A 294 -3.60 -2.95 11.45
CA GLY A 294 -2.40 -2.25 10.98
C GLY A 294 -1.97 -1.05 11.83
N SER A 295 -2.51 -0.96 13.05
CA SER A 295 -1.86 -0.40 14.23
C SER A 295 -0.88 -1.43 14.82
N ASN A 296 0.09 -0.98 15.61
CA ASN A 296 1.01 -1.82 16.39
C ASN A 296 1.66 -2.97 15.59
N LEU A 297 2.23 -2.64 14.41
CA LEU A 297 2.84 -3.56 13.45
C LEU A 297 4.31 -3.93 13.74
N ILE A 298 4.78 -3.56 14.91
CA ILE A 298 6.14 -3.79 15.42
C ILE A 298 5.96 -4.25 16.87
N PRO A 299 6.77 -5.19 17.39
CA PRO A 299 6.85 -5.38 18.83
C PRO A 299 7.19 -4.06 19.56
N PRO A 300 6.85 -3.93 20.85
CA PRO A 300 7.47 -2.90 21.69
C PRO A 300 9.00 -3.06 21.64
N PRO A 301 9.77 -1.98 21.90
CA PRO A 301 11.19 -2.17 22.17
C PRO A 301 11.39 -3.14 23.35
N PRO A 302 12.47 -3.93 23.36
CA PRO A 302 12.84 -4.74 24.52
C PRO A 302 13.00 -3.85 25.76
N SER A 303 12.67 -4.37 26.94
CA SER A 303 12.80 -3.62 28.19
C SER A 303 14.27 -3.35 28.51
N GLU A 304 14.55 -2.25 29.22
CA GLU A 304 15.94 -1.89 29.55
C GLU A 304 16.62 -2.99 30.38
N ASP A 305 15.88 -3.65 31.26
CA ASP A 305 16.30 -4.82 32.07
C ASP A 305 16.51 -6.12 31.29
N GLU A 306 16.08 -6.21 30.02
CA GLU A 306 16.30 -7.41 29.20
C GLU A 306 17.79 -7.48 28.80
N PRO A 307 18.45 -8.64 28.80
CA PRO A 307 19.85 -8.74 28.38
C PRO A 307 20.04 -8.35 26.90
N PHE A 308 21.18 -7.77 26.57
CA PHE A 308 21.56 -7.48 25.19
C PHE A 308 21.88 -8.77 24.40
N PRO A 309 21.70 -8.79 23.06
CA PRO A 309 21.96 -9.97 22.22
C PRO A 309 23.46 -10.21 21.92
N TRP A 310 24.34 -9.66 22.75
CA TRP A 310 25.81 -9.72 22.69
C TRP A 310 26.39 -9.76 24.11
N THR A 311 27.63 -10.21 24.26
CA THR A 311 28.28 -10.48 25.56
C THR A 311 29.36 -9.47 25.96
N ASP A 312 29.64 -8.51 25.08
CA ASP A 312 30.66 -7.48 25.21
C ASP A 312 29.99 -6.08 25.38
N LYS A 313 30.61 -5.01 24.89
CA LYS A 313 30.00 -3.67 24.86
C LYS A 313 28.91 -3.53 23.78
N GLY A 314 28.99 -4.34 22.73
CA GLY A 314 28.09 -4.32 21.59
C GLY A 314 28.58 -3.46 20.43
N PRO A 315 27.85 -3.47 19.31
CA PRO A 315 28.16 -2.63 18.15
C PRO A 315 28.06 -1.14 18.48
N PRO A 316 28.77 -0.28 17.74
CA PRO A 316 28.47 1.14 17.69
C PRO A 316 27.19 1.41 16.87
N ALA A 317 26.70 2.64 16.95
CA ALA A 317 25.65 3.16 16.08
C ALA A 317 25.91 4.62 15.68
N ALA A 318 25.29 5.06 14.59
CA ALA A 318 25.40 6.44 14.11
C ALA A 318 24.03 7.04 13.77
N ARG A 319 23.75 8.23 14.29
CA ARG A 319 22.60 9.06 13.88
C ARG A 319 23.00 9.91 12.68
N ILE A 320 22.36 9.67 11.54
CA ILE A 320 22.70 10.30 10.26
C ILE A 320 21.50 11.08 9.75
N ARG A 321 21.73 12.34 9.37
CA ARG A 321 20.76 13.21 8.70
C ARG A 321 21.10 13.30 7.22
N MET A 322 20.07 13.26 6.38
CA MET A 322 20.21 13.25 4.92
C MET A 322 19.06 13.96 4.21
N LYS A 323 19.35 14.63 3.11
CA LYS A 323 18.36 15.28 2.23
C LYS A 323 18.44 14.71 0.84
N VAL A 324 17.39 14.00 0.44
CA VAL A 324 17.39 13.09 -0.70
C VAL A 324 16.26 13.38 -1.68
N THR A 325 16.46 12.97 -2.93
CA THR A 325 15.43 13.05 -3.98
C THR A 325 14.44 11.88 -3.93
N SER A 326 13.50 11.87 -4.87
CA SER A 326 12.46 10.85 -4.97
C SER A 326 13.01 9.45 -5.29
N GLY A 327 12.62 8.45 -4.50
CA GLY A 327 12.92 7.04 -4.80
C GLY A 327 14.11 6.45 -4.04
N PHE A 328 14.82 7.25 -3.25
CA PHE A 328 15.81 6.82 -2.26
C PHE A 328 15.17 5.98 -1.14
N TYR A 329 15.88 4.94 -0.70
CA TYR A 329 15.50 4.07 0.41
C TYR A 329 16.57 4.15 1.51
N VAL A 330 16.19 4.73 2.64
CA VAL A 330 17.09 4.86 3.80
C VAL A 330 17.52 3.49 4.33
N ARG A 331 16.61 2.49 4.27
CA ARG A 331 16.91 1.09 4.61
C ARG A 331 18.06 0.49 3.78
N SER A 332 18.09 0.71 2.46
CA SER A 332 19.24 0.32 1.64
C SER A 332 20.49 1.08 2.07
N PHE A 333 20.42 2.41 2.24
CA PHE A 333 21.59 3.19 2.70
C PHE A 333 22.20 2.68 4.02
N CYS A 334 21.38 2.36 5.04
CA CYS A 334 21.89 1.85 6.32
C CYS A 334 22.61 0.50 6.17
N HIS A 335 22.10 -0.34 5.28
CA HIS A 335 22.68 -1.63 4.90
C HIS A 335 23.98 -1.46 4.10
N ASP A 336 23.94 -0.66 3.03
CA ASP A 336 25.04 -0.41 2.10
C ASP A 336 26.21 0.27 2.82
N LEU A 337 25.94 1.18 3.76
CA LEU A 337 26.94 1.82 4.61
C LEU A 337 27.62 0.81 5.54
N GLY A 338 26.86 -0.12 6.13
CA GLY A 338 27.41 -1.21 6.93
C GLY A 338 28.36 -2.10 6.14
N ALA A 339 27.98 -2.48 4.92
CA ALA A 339 28.85 -3.20 3.99
C ALA A 339 30.08 -2.36 3.54
N LYS A 340 29.95 -1.03 3.45
CA LYS A 340 31.03 -0.10 3.08
C LYS A 340 32.10 0.07 4.16
N VAL A 341 31.80 -0.25 5.42
CA VAL A 341 32.78 -0.32 6.52
C VAL A 341 33.23 -1.77 6.83
N ASP A 342 33.07 -2.66 5.85
CA ASP A 342 33.43 -4.10 5.86
C ASP A 342 32.56 -4.99 6.77
N SER A 343 31.68 -4.38 7.57
CA SER A 343 30.76 -5.06 8.49
C SER A 343 29.37 -5.25 7.85
N ALA A 344 28.33 -5.25 8.68
CA ALA A 344 26.92 -5.23 8.31
C ALA A 344 26.23 -4.06 9.02
N GLY A 345 25.06 -3.65 8.52
CA GLY A 345 24.28 -2.56 9.11
C GLY A 345 22.78 -2.75 8.90
N MET A 346 21.98 -2.18 9.81
CA MET A 346 20.52 -2.14 9.74
C MET A 346 19.97 -0.80 10.22
N MET A 347 18.77 -0.46 9.76
CA MET A 347 18.05 0.73 10.22
C MET A 347 17.37 0.47 11.58
N ALA A 348 17.86 1.10 12.65
CA ALA A 348 17.29 1.00 13.99
C ALA A 348 16.16 2.03 14.23
N GLU A 349 16.29 3.23 13.67
CA GLU A 349 15.29 4.29 13.71
C GLU A 349 15.19 5.03 12.37
N LEU A 350 14.04 5.63 12.09
CA LEU A 350 13.86 6.55 10.98
C LEU A 350 12.80 7.61 11.33
N GLU A 351 13.13 8.88 11.09
CA GLU A 351 12.18 9.99 11.05
C GLU A 351 12.24 10.66 9.68
N ARG A 352 11.11 10.88 9.02
CA ARG A 352 11.03 11.82 7.88
C ARG A 352 10.70 13.20 8.41
N SER A 353 11.71 13.95 8.81
CA SER A 353 11.53 15.30 9.38
C SER A 353 10.88 16.26 8.37
N ARG A 354 11.15 16.12 7.07
CA ARG A 354 10.60 17.00 6.02
C ARG A 354 10.21 16.26 4.74
N GLN A 355 9.11 16.66 4.10
CA GLN A 355 8.76 16.27 2.73
C GLN A 355 8.15 17.46 1.97
N GLY A 356 8.83 17.94 0.92
CA GLY A 356 8.40 19.15 0.21
C GLY A 356 8.32 20.34 1.18
N ASP A 357 7.21 21.08 1.15
CA ASP A 357 6.99 22.26 1.99
C ASP A 357 6.55 21.93 3.43
N PHE A 358 6.43 20.64 3.79
CA PHE A 358 5.92 20.19 5.09
C PHE A 358 7.03 19.63 5.99
N GLU A 359 6.99 19.98 7.27
CA GLU A 359 8.02 19.67 8.27
C GLU A 359 7.39 19.36 9.66
N VAL A 360 7.88 18.30 10.32
CA VAL A 360 7.43 17.86 11.66
C VAL A 360 7.57 18.96 12.71
N ARG A 361 6.77 18.91 13.79
CA ARG A 361 6.87 19.85 14.92
C ARG A 361 6.69 21.33 14.51
N THR A 362 6.06 21.59 13.36
CA THR A 362 5.71 22.94 12.86
C THR A 362 4.22 23.03 12.52
N ASP A 363 3.70 24.25 12.40
CA ASP A 363 2.33 24.55 11.94
C ASP A 363 1.94 23.87 10.61
N SER A 364 2.92 23.47 9.78
CA SER A 364 2.67 22.78 8.51
C SER A 364 2.24 21.31 8.68
N CYS A 365 2.49 20.70 9.84
CA CYS A 365 2.30 19.27 10.08
C CYS A 365 1.47 19.04 11.36
N LEU A 366 0.29 18.43 11.19
CA LEU A 366 -0.60 18.09 12.30
C LEU A 366 0.00 16.94 13.13
N GLU A 367 0.09 17.07 14.45
CA GLU A 367 0.47 15.94 15.31
C GLU A 367 -0.65 14.89 15.37
N TYR A 368 -0.32 13.61 15.30
CA TYR A 368 -1.31 12.53 15.17
C TYR A 368 -2.27 12.46 16.38
N GLU A 369 -1.76 12.78 17.55
CA GLU A 369 -2.50 12.79 18.81
C GLU A 369 -3.63 13.82 18.80
N ASP A 370 -3.54 14.90 18.00
CA ASP A 370 -4.62 15.88 17.86
C ASP A 370 -5.83 15.31 17.11
N VAL A 371 -5.61 14.37 16.18
CA VAL A 371 -6.70 13.63 15.52
C VAL A 371 -7.49 12.80 16.54
N LEU A 372 -6.81 12.26 17.56
CA LEU A 372 -7.44 11.49 18.63
C LEU A 372 -8.20 12.35 19.67
N LYS A 373 -7.84 13.64 19.82
CA LYS A 373 -8.45 14.57 20.78
C LYS A 373 -9.84 15.12 20.35
N GLY A 374 -10.27 14.86 19.11
CA GLY A 374 -11.59 15.23 18.60
C GLY A 374 -11.63 16.50 17.74
N GLU A 375 -12.80 16.76 17.12
CA GLU A 375 -12.99 17.76 16.06
C GLU A 375 -12.66 19.19 16.52
N ASP A 376 -12.86 19.53 17.80
CA ASP A 376 -12.51 20.84 18.36
C ASP A 376 -10.99 21.14 18.32
N VAL A 377 -10.14 20.11 18.31
CA VAL A 377 -8.67 20.25 18.31
C VAL A 377 -8.09 20.12 16.90
N TRP A 378 -8.42 19.06 16.15
CA TRP A 378 -7.89 18.89 14.80
C TRP A 378 -8.61 19.75 13.75
N GLY A 379 -9.90 20.05 13.96
CA GLY A 379 -10.75 20.74 12.99
C GLY A 379 -10.21 22.10 12.57
N PRO A 380 -9.91 23.04 13.49
CA PRO A 380 -9.33 24.33 13.16
C PRO A 380 -8.00 24.22 12.40
N LYS A 381 -7.12 23.30 12.81
CA LYS A 381 -5.80 23.07 12.17
C LYS A 381 -5.95 22.55 10.74
N VAL A 382 -6.83 21.57 10.52
CA VAL A 382 -7.10 21.01 9.19
C VAL A 382 -7.82 22.01 8.29
N MET A 383 -8.77 22.81 8.81
CA MET A 383 -9.41 23.88 8.04
C MET A 383 -8.40 24.95 7.60
N LYS A 384 -7.47 25.37 8.48
CA LYS A 384 -6.37 26.28 8.14
C LYS A 384 -5.55 25.71 6.98
N ALA A 385 -4.96 24.52 7.17
CA ALA A 385 -4.08 23.91 6.17
C ALA A 385 -4.77 23.67 4.80
N LEU A 386 -6.04 23.24 4.78
CA LEU A 386 -6.80 23.06 3.54
C LEU A 386 -7.20 24.39 2.87
N SER A 387 -7.36 25.47 3.64
CA SER A 387 -7.62 26.81 3.09
C SER A 387 -6.36 27.40 2.46
N GLU A 388 -5.24 27.39 3.20
CA GLU A 388 -3.92 27.83 2.72
C GLU A 388 -3.50 27.04 1.47
N TRP A 389 -3.76 25.73 1.44
CA TRP A 389 -3.58 24.89 0.26
C TRP A 389 -4.40 25.37 -0.95
N THR A 390 -5.67 25.70 -0.73
CA THR A 390 -6.58 26.12 -1.80
C THR A 390 -6.23 27.51 -2.34
N GLU A 391 -5.79 28.42 -1.47
CA GLU A 391 -5.28 29.74 -1.85
C GLU A 391 -3.96 29.64 -2.64
N LYS A 392 -3.02 28.79 -2.20
CA LYS A 392 -1.74 28.54 -2.89
C LYS A 392 -1.92 27.80 -4.22
N TYR A 393 -2.95 26.97 -4.36
CA TYR A 393 -3.19 26.11 -5.52
C TYR A 393 -4.66 26.08 -5.98
N PRO A 394 -5.24 27.21 -6.45
CA PRO A 394 -6.67 27.33 -6.75
C PRO A 394 -7.15 26.45 -7.92
N ASN A 395 -6.22 25.98 -8.78
CA ASN A 395 -6.50 25.03 -9.87
C ASN A 395 -6.01 23.59 -9.54
N GLY A 396 -5.66 23.31 -8.28
CA GLY A 396 -4.89 22.14 -7.87
C GLY A 396 -3.38 22.34 -8.08
N ALA A 397 -2.56 21.52 -7.42
CA ALA A 397 -1.12 21.66 -7.51
C ALA A 397 -0.56 21.20 -8.88
N PRO A 398 0.64 21.67 -9.26
CA PRO A 398 1.26 21.27 -10.51
C PRO A 398 1.45 19.74 -10.57
N GLN A 399 0.90 19.10 -11.59
CA GLN A 399 1.09 17.66 -11.84
C GLN A 399 2.57 17.30 -11.88
N SER A 400 2.93 16.11 -11.39
CA SER A 400 4.28 15.56 -11.43
C SER A 400 4.82 15.53 -12.87
N GLN A 401 6.15 15.55 -13.05
CA GLN A 401 6.70 15.45 -14.41
C GLN A 401 6.29 14.14 -15.09
N ARG A 402 6.20 13.07 -14.29
CA ARG A 402 5.76 11.74 -14.71
C ARG A 402 4.28 11.70 -15.14
N GLU A 403 3.40 12.40 -14.44
CA GLU A 403 1.99 12.55 -14.87
C GLU A 403 1.88 13.36 -16.17
N ARG A 404 2.66 14.42 -16.34
CA ARG A 404 2.68 15.21 -17.59
C ARG A 404 3.16 14.36 -18.77
N GLN A 405 4.24 13.59 -18.61
CA GLN A 405 4.74 12.65 -19.61
C GLN A 405 3.69 11.58 -19.96
N ASN A 406 3.05 10.96 -18.95
CA ASN A 406 1.99 9.98 -19.15
C ASN A 406 0.77 10.58 -19.86
N ALA A 407 0.34 11.79 -19.50
CA ALA A 407 -0.77 12.49 -20.12
C ALA A 407 -0.48 12.83 -21.60
N GLN A 408 0.73 13.29 -21.91
CA GLN A 408 1.19 13.50 -23.29
C GLN A 408 1.26 12.17 -24.08
N GLY A 409 1.70 11.08 -23.45
CA GLY A 409 1.69 9.74 -24.03
C GLY A 409 0.28 9.25 -24.38
N GLN A 410 -0.67 9.40 -23.44
CA GLN A 410 -2.07 9.06 -23.67
C GLN A 410 -2.75 9.96 -24.72
N GLN A 411 -2.45 11.26 -24.76
CA GLN A 411 -2.90 12.14 -25.83
C GLN A 411 -2.32 11.73 -27.19
N LYS A 412 -1.04 11.34 -27.27
CA LYS A 412 -0.44 10.80 -28.51
C LYS A 412 -1.14 9.51 -28.95
N GLN A 413 -1.41 8.57 -28.05
CA GLN A 413 -2.15 7.35 -28.37
C GLN A 413 -3.60 7.61 -28.78
N GLN A 414 -4.34 8.49 -28.10
CA GLN A 414 -5.71 8.87 -28.50
C GLN A 414 -5.75 9.60 -29.86
N ASN A 415 -4.75 10.44 -30.15
CA ASN A 415 -4.63 11.09 -31.45
C ASN A 415 -4.19 10.11 -32.56
N HIS A 416 -3.43 9.06 -32.24
CA HIS A 416 -3.18 7.96 -33.17
C HIS A 416 -4.46 7.18 -33.46
N GLY A 417 -5.16 6.68 -32.43
CA GLY A 417 -6.45 5.99 -32.61
C GLY A 417 -7.46 6.83 -33.40
N ARG A 418 -7.55 8.15 -33.15
CA ARG A 418 -8.38 9.07 -33.94
C ARG A 418 -7.90 9.28 -35.39
N LYS A 419 -6.60 9.16 -35.68
CA LYS A 419 -6.07 9.14 -37.05
C LYS A 419 -6.38 7.82 -37.75
N ASP A 420 -6.22 6.70 -37.06
CA ASP A 420 -6.40 5.35 -37.61
C ASP A 420 -7.89 5.06 -37.87
N ASP A 421 -8.79 5.48 -36.96
CA ASP A 421 -10.25 5.47 -37.20
C ASP A 421 -10.66 6.41 -38.34
N ARG A 422 -10.03 7.60 -38.46
CA ARG A 422 -10.25 8.49 -39.62
C ARG A 422 -9.76 7.85 -40.92
N LYS A 423 -8.64 7.15 -40.90
CA LYS A 423 -8.06 6.46 -42.08
C LYS A 423 -8.98 5.32 -42.52
N ARG A 424 -9.36 4.41 -41.62
CA ARG A 424 -10.35 3.34 -41.87
C ARG A 424 -11.68 3.87 -42.41
N LYS A 425 -12.16 4.99 -41.85
CA LYS A 425 -13.41 5.65 -42.28
C LYS A 425 -13.28 6.42 -43.60
N TRP A 426 -12.06 6.63 -44.10
CA TRP A 426 -11.77 7.16 -45.43
C TRP A 426 -11.59 6.01 -46.44
N GLU A 427 -10.86 4.96 -46.07
CA GLU A 427 -10.67 3.72 -46.84
C GLU A 427 -12.01 3.04 -47.16
N ASN A 428 -12.89 2.78 -46.18
CA ASN A 428 -14.23 2.25 -46.43
C ASN A 428 -15.05 3.16 -47.36
N LYS A 429 -14.92 4.49 -47.22
CA LYS A 429 -15.64 5.48 -48.04
C LYS A 429 -15.07 5.63 -49.46
N SER A 430 -13.90 5.06 -49.73
CA SER A 430 -13.37 4.90 -51.09
C SER A 430 -13.91 3.62 -51.76
N PHE A 431 -14.14 2.55 -50.98
CA PHE A 431 -14.75 1.31 -51.46
C PHE A 431 -16.20 1.51 -51.91
N ASP A 432 -17.05 2.13 -51.08
CA ASP A 432 -18.46 2.45 -51.39
C ASP A 432 -18.67 3.30 -52.66
N LYS A 433 -17.61 3.90 -53.21
CA LYS A 433 -17.70 4.77 -54.41
C LYS A 433 -17.49 4.05 -55.73
N ASN A 434 -17.00 2.82 -55.77
CA ASN A 434 -16.62 2.17 -57.03
C ASN A 434 -17.74 1.31 -57.65
N ASP A 435 -18.64 0.75 -56.84
CA ASP A 435 -19.67 -0.22 -57.32
C ASP A 435 -20.93 0.41 -57.93
N ASN A 436 -21.12 1.73 -57.85
CA ASN A 436 -22.34 2.41 -58.32
C ASN A 436 -22.25 2.98 -59.74
N ALA A 437 -21.31 2.50 -60.56
CA ALA A 437 -21.06 2.98 -61.92
C ALA A 437 -21.54 2.03 -63.05
N SER A 438 -22.01 0.82 -62.72
CA SER A 438 -22.15 -0.29 -63.68
C SER A 438 -23.60 -0.74 -63.99
N LYS A 439 -24.62 -0.21 -63.32
CA LYS A 439 -26.03 -0.65 -63.46
C LYS A 439 -27.02 0.46 -63.81
N LYS A 440 -26.90 1.02 -65.02
CA LYS A 440 -27.99 1.81 -65.64
C LYS A 440 -27.99 1.75 -67.17
N ARG A 441 -28.52 0.67 -67.75
CA ARG A 441 -28.89 0.63 -69.18
C ARG A 441 -29.94 -0.44 -69.51
N ARG A 442 -30.88 -0.04 -70.38
CA ARG A 442 -31.90 -0.82 -71.12
C ARG A 442 -33.19 -1.25 -70.38
N ASN A 443 -34.30 -0.82 -70.97
CA ASN A 443 -35.65 -1.42 -70.96
C ASN A 443 -35.58 -2.76 -71.78
N SER A 444 -36.62 -3.57 -72.00
CA SER A 444 -38.08 -3.32 -72.11
C SER A 444 -38.92 -4.61 -72.12
N SER A 445 -40.25 -4.42 -72.09
CA SER A 445 -41.30 -5.17 -72.82
C SER A 445 -41.64 -6.65 -72.51
N SER A 446 -42.95 -6.84 -72.24
CA SER A 446 -43.86 -7.92 -72.70
C SER A 446 -43.66 -9.38 -72.29
N GLY A 447 -44.78 -10.06 -71.99
CA GLY A 447 -44.92 -11.52 -71.92
C GLY A 447 -45.94 -11.97 -70.88
N ASP A 448 -47.08 -12.50 -71.32
CA ASP A 448 -48.09 -13.15 -70.47
C ASP A 448 -47.70 -14.59 -70.11
N GLU A 449 -48.05 -15.06 -68.92
CA GLU A 449 -48.99 -16.18 -68.68
C GLU A 449 -49.04 -16.60 -67.19
N ALA A 450 -50.06 -17.40 -66.85
CA ALA A 450 -50.37 -17.92 -65.51
C ALA A 450 -50.62 -19.47 -65.65
N PRO A 451 -51.00 -20.27 -64.61
CA PRO A 451 -51.47 -19.91 -63.27
C PRO A 451 -51.06 -20.86 -62.11
N ALA A 452 -51.73 -20.66 -60.96
CA ALA A 452 -51.93 -21.58 -59.80
C ALA A 452 -50.72 -21.83 -58.86
N ALA A 453 -50.89 -21.97 -57.54
CA ALA A 453 -52.07 -21.87 -56.64
C ALA A 453 -51.68 -20.98 -55.42
N LYS A 454 -52.55 -20.17 -54.76
CA LYS A 454 -53.77 -20.48 -53.97
C LYS A 454 -53.51 -21.53 -52.87
N VAL A 455 -53.94 -21.41 -51.60
CA VAL A 455 -54.78 -20.44 -50.84
C VAL A 455 -54.36 -20.60 -49.34
N VAL A 456 -54.10 -19.60 -48.48
CA VAL A 456 -54.84 -18.43 -47.95
C VAL A 456 -55.66 -18.70 -46.64
N LYS A 457 -55.25 -18.02 -45.54
CA LYS A 457 -56.05 -17.63 -44.33
C LYS A 457 -56.69 -18.76 -43.47
N SER A 458 -57.26 -18.54 -42.25
CA SER A 458 -57.38 -17.35 -41.37
C SER A 458 -57.55 -17.70 -39.87
N GLU A 459 -57.12 -16.76 -39.03
CA GLU A 459 -57.71 -16.23 -37.78
C GLU A 459 -58.91 -16.87 -37.01
N GLN A 460 -58.78 -16.80 -35.67
CA GLN A 460 -59.77 -16.40 -34.64
C GLN A 460 -60.81 -17.38 -34.01
N ALA A 461 -60.56 -17.65 -32.71
CA ALA A 461 -61.42 -17.38 -31.53
C ALA A 461 -62.56 -18.33 -31.07
N SER A 462 -62.63 -18.47 -29.71
CA SER A 462 -63.79 -18.87 -28.87
C SER A 462 -64.24 -20.35 -28.93
N ASP A 463 -64.78 -21.01 -27.88
CA ASP A 463 -64.96 -20.64 -26.46
C ASP A 463 -65.24 -21.87 -25.54
N VAL A 464 -65.36 -21.62 -24.22
CA VAL A 464 -66.30 -22.29 -23.26
C VAL A 464 -66.00 -23.68 -22.64
N LYS A 465 -66.16 -23.72 -21.29
CA LYS A 465 -66.39 -24.85 -20.33
C LYS A 465 -65.27 -25.85 -19.95
N GLU A 466 -65.30 -26.51 -18.78
CA GLU A 466 -65.82 -26.19 -17.42
C GLU A 466 -65.50 -27.34 -16.42
N SER A 467 -64.83 -27.05 -15.29
CA SER A 467 -65.09 -27.68 -13.97
C SER A 467 -64.13 -27.15 -12.89
N SER A 468 -64.66 -26.84 -11.70
CA SER A 468 -63.95 -26.47 -10.45
C SER A 468 -64.27 -27.58 -9.39
N PRO A 469 -64.14 -27.44 -8.04
CA PRO A 469 -63.69 -26.31 -7.20
C PRO A 469 -62.91 -26.67 -5.89
N LYS A 470 -62.70 -25.64 -5.04
CA LYS A 470 -62.31 -25.65 -3.60
C LYS A 470 -60.78 -25.74 -3.34
N ARG A 471 -60.20 -25.08 -2.32
CA ARG A 471 -60.79 -24.39 -1.14
C ARG A 471 -59.93 -23.20 -0.64
N SER A 472 -60.53 -22.26 0.08
CA SER A 472 -59.92 -21.10 0.78
C SER A 472 -60.92 -20.55 1.81
N PRO A 473 -60.66 -19.46 2.58
CA PRO A 473 -59.49 -19.03 3.36
C PRO A 473 -59.88 -18.84 4.88
N LYS A 474 -59.28 -17.87 5.61
CA LYS A 474 -59.56 -17.41 7.02
C LYS A 474 -58.93 -18.26 8.15
N ALA A 475 -58.62 -17.76 9.35
CA ALA A 475 -58.40 -16.40 9.90
C ALA A 475 -57.68 -16.46 11.28
N SER A 476 -57.27 -15.31 11.85
CA SER A 476 -56.80 -15.17 13.25
C SER A 476 -57.95 -15.22 14.27
N PRO A 477 -57.71 -15.52 15.56
CA PRO A 477 -57.67 -14.43 16.56
C PRO A 477 -56.72 -14.63 17.79
N LYS A 478 -56.81 -13.66 18.72
CA LYS A 478 -56.05 -13.41 19.97
C LYS A 478 -56.01 -14.57 21.00
N GLY A 479 -54.98 -14.58 21.87
CA GLY A 479 -54.97 -15.35 23.13
C GLY A 479 -53.86 -14.97 24.13
N SER A 480 -54.24 -14.56 25.35
CA SER A 480 -53.42 -14.32 26.57
C SER A 480 -54.39 -14.15 27.77
N PRO A 481 -54.01 -14.14 29.08
CA PRO A 481 -52.66 -14.12 29.70
C PRO A 481 -52.51 -15.06 30.94
N LYS A 482 -51.64 -14.71 31.91
CA LYS A 482 -51.37 -15.32 33.26
C LYS A 482 -50.45 -16.57 33.23
N THR A 483 -49.69 -16.96 34.28
CA THR A 483 -49.60 -16.57 35.72
C THR A 483 -48.15 -16.55 36.28
N SER A 484 -47.84 -15.62 37.20
CA SER A 484 -46.84 -15.74 38.31
C SER A 484 -47.59 -16.11 39.63
N PRO A 485 -47.03 -16.20 40.87
CA PRO A 485 -45.71 -15.84 41.46
C PRO A 485 -44.95 -17.12 41.97
N LYS A 486 -44.02 -17.21 42.95
CA LYS A 486 -43.46 -16.44 44.10
C LYS A 486 -41.92 -16.62 44.13
N VAL A 487 -41.05 -15.71 44.62
CA VAL A 487 -40.93 -14.93 45.89
C VAL A 487 -40.43 -15.74 47.10
N LYS A 488 -39.18 -15.46 47.52
CA LYS A 488 -38.74 -15.28 48.92
C LYS A 488 -37.34 -14.61 49.05
N SER A 489 -37.32 -13.48 49.79
CA SER A 489 -36.33 -13.01 50.80
C SER A 489 -34.83 -13.33 50.64
N ALA A 490 -33.89 -12.36 50.67
CA ALA A 490 -33.53 -11.44 51.78
C ALA A 490 -32.88 -12.17 52.99
N ASN A 491 -31.90 -11.62 53.73
CA ASN A 491 -31.63 -10.20 54.03
C ASN A 491 -30.20 -9.93 54.59
N THR A 492 -29.66 -8.70 54.43
CA THR A 492 -28.57 -8.06 55.23
C THR A 492 -27.17 -8.73 55.31
N LYS A 493 -26.06 -8.07 55.70
CA LYS A 493 -25.83 -6.78 56.42
C LYS A 493 -24.77 -5.88 55.75
N LYS A 494 -24.80 -4.58 56.09
CA LYS A 494 -23.65 -3.67 56.06
C LYS A 494 -22.60 -4.06 57.13
N PHE A 495 -21.36 -3.66 56.92
CA PHE A 495 -20.61 -2.95 57.95
C PHE A 495 -19.81 -1.83 57.27
N ASP A 496 -19.77 -0.65 57.88
CA ASP A 496 -19.00 0.50 57.42
C ASP A 496 -17.89 0.81 58.45
N ASP A 497 -16.82 1.43 57.97
CA ASP A 497 -16.13 2.59 58.58
C ASP A 497 -14.86 2.44 59.48
N VAL A 498 -14.10 3.56 59.46
CA VAL A 498 -13.08 4.17 60.36
C VAL A 498 -11.58 3.75 60.44
N TRP A 499 -10.74 4.81 60.54
CA TRP A 499 -9.29 4.98 60.85
C TRP A 499 -8.27 4.47 59.81
N GLU A 500 -7.33 5.25 59.23
CA GLU A 500 -6.47 6.41 59.62
C GLU A 500 -5.20 6.08 60.43
N GLY A 501 -4.03 6.56 59.96
CA GLY A 501 -2.93 6.99 60.85
C GLY A 501 -1.49 6.50 60.62
N ILE A 502 -0.69 7.29 59.89
CA ILE A 502 0.65 7.81 60.29
C ILE A 502 1.88 6.86 60.49
N GLN A 503 2.97 7.20 59.77
CA GLN A 503 4.43 6.93 60.00
C GLN A 503 4.93 5.46 60.02
N ASP A 504 6.22 5.20 59.75
CA ASP A 504 7.37 6.08 59.42
C ASP A 504 7.74 6.10 57.92
#